data_AF-A0A2G4ILL8-F1
#
_entry.id   AF-A0A2G4ILL8-F1
#
_cell.length_a   1.000
_cell.length_b   1.000
_cell.length_c   1.000
_cell.angle_alpha   90.00
_cell.angle_beta   90.00
_cell.angle_gamma   90.00
#
_symmetry.space_group_name_H-M   'P 1'
#
loop_
_entity.id
_entity.type
_entity.pdbx_description
1 polymer ?
#
loop_
_entity_poly.entity_id
_entity_poly.type
_entity_poly.pdbx_seq_one_letter_code
_entity_poly.pdbx_strand_id
1 'polypeptide(L)'
;MAGRDNYVGMIGLLEFRDPSLEPNRKIADRLGIQDIIVMIESLDINSIAARITALGGGVLRPPAAYTSNGLAGRKFGANMLLTDPDGYVVAVTEVFRI
;
A
#
# COMPACT_ATOMS: atom_id res chain seq x y z
N MET A 1 13.56 -11.87 -3.83
CA MET A 1 13.05 -11.87 -5.22
C MET A 1 13.86 -10.86 -6.01
N ALA A 2 14.43 -11.22 -7.17
CA ALA A 2 15.21 -10.30 -7.99
C ALA A 2 14.28 -9.53 -8.96
N GLY A 3 14.36 -8.20 -8.96
CA GLY A 3 13.65 -7.30 -9.87
C GLY A 3 14.48 -7.07 -11.12
N ARG A 4 13.82 -7.05 -12.29
CA ARG A 4 14.45 -6.83 -13.61
C ARG A 4 14.22 -5.40 -14.14
N ASP A 5 13.63 -4.54 -13.34
CA ASP A 5 13.24 -3.18 -13.72
C ASP A 5 14.31 -2.18 -13.27
N ASN A 6 14.72 -1.25 -14.15
CA ASN A 6 15.78 -0.28 -13.88
C ASN A 6 15.37 0.82 -12.87
N TYR A 7 14.09 0.90 -12.51
CA TYR A 7 13.52 1.94 -11.66
C TYR A 7 12.78 1.38 -10.44
N VAL A 8 12.55 0.06 -10.34
CA VAL A 8 11.85 -0.57 -9.21
C VAL A 8 12.84 -1.38 -8.37
N GLY A 9 13.06 -0.91 -7.14
CA GLY A 9 13.81 -1.64 -6.12
C GLY A 9 13.01 -2.82 -5.54
N MET A 10 13.72 -3.81 -5.01
CA MET A 10 13.11 -4.97 -4.34
C MET A 10 12.94 -4.70 -2.85
N ILE A 11 11.75 -5.01 -2.32
CA ILE A 11 11.50 -5.09 -0.88
C ILE A 11 11.30 -6.56 -0.52
N GLY A 12 12.06 -7.04 0.47
CA GLY A 12 11.81 -8.33 1.11
C GLY A 12 10.91 -8.11 2.33
N LEU A 13 9.73 -8.72 2.32
CA LEU A 13 8.86 -8.78 3.49
C LEU A 13 9.16 -10.07 4.26
N LEU A 14 9.27 -9.97 5.58
CA LEU A 14 9.58 -11.08 6.47
C LEU A 14 8.49 -11.20 7.53
N GLU A 15 8.11 -12.43 7.83
CA GLU A 15 7.14 -12.78 8.87
C GLU A 15 7.83 -13.77 9.82
N PHE A 16 7.71 -13.54 11.13
CA PHE A 16 8.10 -14.53 12.14
C PHE A 16 6.93 -15.49 12.35
N ARG A 17 7.14 -16.78 12.06
CA ARG A 17 6.09 -17.80 12.19
C ARG A 17 6.20 -18.67 13.43
N ASP A 18 7.42 -18.86 13.95
CA ASP A 18 7.66 -19.72 15.11
C ASP A 18 8.76 -19.13 16.03
N PRO A 19 8.36 -18.46 17.13
CA PRO A 19 6.99 -18.11 17.48
C PRO A 19 6.44 -16.98 16.60
N SER A 20 5.14 -16.98 16.36
CA SER A 20 4.44 -15.80 15.83
C SER A 20 4.57 -14.66 16.84
N LEU A 21 4.93 -13.46 16.35
CA LEU A 21 5.00 -12.27 17.19
C LEU A 21 3.71 -11.48 17.05
N GLU A 22 3.07 -11.16 18.18
CA GLU A 22 1.92 -10.26 18.18
C GLU A 22 2.37 -8.85 17.76
N PRO A 23 1.62 -8.18 16.87
CA PRO A 23 1.90 -6.80 16.50
C PRO A 23 1.86 -5.89 17.72
N ASN A 24 2.95 -5.21 18.05
CA ASN A 24 3.00 -4.22 19.14
C ASN A 24 2.75 -2.78 18.65
N ARG A 25 2.28 -2.62 17.40
CA ARG A 25 2.02 -1.31 16.81
C ARG A 25 0.55 -0.98 16.95
N LYS A 26 0.27 0.25 17.41
CA LYS A 26 -1.08 0.81 17.32
C LYS A 26 -1.39 1.11 15.87
N ILE A 27 -2.60 0.79 15.43
CA ILE A 27 -3.10 1.20 14.13
C ILE A 27 -2.93 2.71 13.99
N ALA A 28 -2.14 3.13 13.01
CA ALA A 28 -1.94 4.53 12.71
C ALA A 28 -3.29 5.15 12.32
N ASP A 29 -3.67 6.26 12.95
CA ASP A 29 -4.85 7.05 12.59
C ASP A 29 -4.52 8.17 11.58
N ARG A 30 -3.23 8.45 11.39
CA ARG A 30 -2.68 9.43 10.45
C ARG A 30 -1.23 9.10 10.10
N LEU A 31 -0.75 9.68 9.00
CA LEU A 31 0.67 9.66 8.64
C LEU A 31 1.48 10.59 9.56
N GLY A 32 2.54 10.05 10.16
CA GLY A 32 3.57 10.75 10.88
C GLY A 32 4.84 10.96 10.05
N ILE A 33 5.75 11.77 10.59
CA ILE A 33 7.11 11.88 10.06
C ILE A 33 7.83 10.55 10.38
N GLN A 34 8.62 10.04 9.43
CA GLN A 34 9.35 8.76 9.49
C GLN A 34 8.51 7.49 9.29
N ASP A 35 7.22 7.62 8.94
CA ASP A 35 6.44 6.45 8.53
C ASP A 35 6.99 5.85 7.24
N ILE A 36 7.24 4.55 7.29
CA ILE A 36 7.60 3.76 6.12
C ILE A 36 6.30 3.33 5.44
N ILE A 37 6.13 3.74 4.18
CA ILE A 37 4.97 3.39 3.38
C ILE A 37 5.41 2.41 2.29
N VAL A 38 4.81 1.22 2.29
CA VAL A 38 4.93 0.31 1.15
C VAL A 38 3.89 0.69 0.12
N MET A 39 4.30 0.88 -1.13
CA MET A 39 3.39 1.16 -2.24
C MET A 39 3.17 -0.10 -3.07
N ILE A 40 1.91 -0.42 -3.35
CA ILE A 40 1.49 -1.60 -4.12
C ILE A 40 0.59 -1.14 -5.26
N GLU A 41 0.86 -1.62 -6.48
CA GLU A 41 -0.04 -1.46 -7.61
C GLU A 41 -1.08 -2.60 -7.63
N SER A 42 -2.36 -2.25 -7.75
CA SER A 42 -3.50 -3.15 -7.85
C SER A 42 -4.21 -2.99 -9.20
N LEU A 43 -4.97 -4.01 -9.58
CA LEU A 43 -5.89 -3.98 -10.71
C LEU A 43 -7.33 -3.60 -10.31
N ASP A 44 -7.64 -3.60 -9.01
CA ASP A 44 -8.95 -3.24 -8.46
C ASP A 44 -8.75 -2.68 -7.05
N ILE A 45 -8.72 -1.35 -6.94
CA ILE A 45 -8.48 -0.65 -5.68
C ILE A 45 -9.67 -0.77 -4.71
N ASN A 46 -10.89 -0.89 -5.25
CA ASN A 46 -12.11 -0.95 -4.44
C ASN A 46 -12.25 -2.30 -3.75
N SER A 47 -11.90 -3.39 -4.44
CA SER A 47 -11.86 -4.73 -3.84
C SER A 47 -10.82 -4.83 -2.73
N ILE A 48 -9.65 -4.17 -2.88
CA ILE A 48 -8.65 -4.09 -1.80
C ILE A 48 -9.19 -3.35 -0.59
N ALA A 49 -9.87 -2.22 -0.78
CA ALA A 49 -10.49 -1.45 0.30
C ALA A 49 -11.50 -2.31 1.10
N ALA A 50 -12.37 -3.04 0.40
CA ALA A 50 -13.35 -3.90 1.06
C ALA A 50 -12.69 -5.06 1.83
N ARG A 51 -11.67 -5.70 1.23
CA ARG A 51 -10.97 -6.84 1.85
C ARG A 51 -10.18 -6.43 3.07
N ILE A 52 -9.48 -5.30 3.05
CA ILE A 52 -8.63 -4.90 4.17
C ILE A 52 -9.47 -4.54 5.40
N THR A 53 -10.61 -3.89 5.21
CA THR A 53 -11.56 -3.61 6.30
C THR A 53 -12.12 -4.89 6.90
N ALA A 54 -12.44 -5.90 6.07
CA ALA A 54 -12.90 -7.19 6.56
C ALA A 54 -11.83 -7.96 7.37
N LEU A 55 -10.55 -7.67 7.14
CA LEU A 55 -9.42 -8.27 7.88
C LEU A 55 -9.03 -7.47 9.13
N GLY A 56 -9.72 -6.37 9.45
CA GLY A 56 -9.43 -5.52 10.61
C GLY A 56 -8.46 -4.36 10.33
N GLY A 57 -8.08 -4.15 9.08
CA GLY A 57 -7.33 -2.96 8.67
C GLY A 57 -8.22 -1.73 8.50
N GLY A 58 -7.59 -0.56 8.35
CA GLY A 58 -8.24 0.74 8.27
C GLY A 58 -8.09 1.40 6.90
N VAL A 59 -9.03 2.27 6.53
CA VAL A 59 -8.89 3.15 5.35
C VAL A 59 -8.61 4.56 5.85
N LEU A 60 -7.37 5.03 5.69
CA LEU A 60 -6.93 6.37 6.10
C LEU A 60 -7.35 7.43 5.09
N ARG A 61 -7.28 7.09 3.80
CA ARG A 61 -7.77 7.93 2.71
C ARG A 61 -8.45 7.02 1.69
N PRO A 62 -9.75 7.23 1.38
CA PRO A 62 -10.46 6.41 0.40
C PRO A 62 -9.86 6.57 -1.01
N PRO A 63 -10.20 5.67 -1.94
CA PRO A 63 -9.77 5.79 -3.34
C PRO A 63 -10.10 7.16 -3.92
N ALA A 64 -9.08 7.85 -4.42
CA ALA A 64 -9.20 9.15 -5.06
C ALA A 64 -8.43 9.17 -6.37
N ALA A 65 -8.97 9.86 -7.38
CA ALA A 65 -8.31 10.00 -8.66
C ALA A 65 -6.97 10.73 -8.53
N TYR A 66 -5.97 10.33 -9.32
CA TYR A 66 -4.70 11.03 -9.41
C TYR A 66 -4.22 11.14 -10.86
N THR A 67 -3.35 12.12 -11.08
CA THR A 67 -2.54 12.25 -12.30
C THR A 67 -1.09 12.46 -11.91
N SER A 68 -0.16 11.77 -12.55
CA SER A 68 1.27 11.94 -12.32
C SER A 68 2.03 12.18 -13.62
N ASN A 69 3.02 13.08 -13.60
CA ASN A 69 3.94 13.32 -14.71
C ASN A 69 5.32 12.74 -14.38
N GLY A 70 5.39 11.41 -14.21
CA GLY A 70 6.64 10.74 -13.86
C GLY A 70 7.59 10.60 -15.04
N LEU A 71 8.83 10.18 -14.78
CA LEU A 71 9.83 9.89 -15.83
C LEU A 71 9.34 8.87 -16.86
N ALA A 72 8.47 7.94 -16.44
CA ALA A 72 7.82 6.95 -17.30
C ALA A 72 6.61 7.50 -18.09
N GLY A 73 6.41 8.83 -18.11
CA GLY A 73 5.30 9.50 -18.79
C GLY A 73 4.10 9.81 -17.88
N ARG A 74 3.07 10.39 -18.50
CA ARG A 74 1.83 10.77 -17.82
C ARG A 74 1.01 9.52 -17.50
N LYS A 75 0.60 9.38 -16.23
CA LYS A 75 -0.31 8.34 -15.75
C LYS A 75 -1.55 8.98 -15.12
N PHE A 76 -2.67 8.29 -15.24
CA PHE A 76 -3.92 8.61 -14.54
C PHE A 76 -4.45 7.32 -13.90
N GLY A 77 -5.13 7.45 -12.78
CA GLY A 77 -5.47 6.30 -11.97
C GLY A 77 -6.21 6.69 -10.70
N ALA A 78 -6.29 5.75 -9.77
CA ALA A 78 -6.76 5.98 -8.41
C ALA A 78 -5.66 5.63 -7.40
N ASN A 79 -5.62 6.34 -6.28
CA ASN A 79 -4.76 5.98 -5.15
C ASN A 79 -5.55 5.96 -3.84
N MET A 80 -5.09 5.17 -2.90
CA MET A 80 -5.71 4.97 -1.58
C MET A 80 -4.60 4.83 -0.55
N LEU A 81 -4.90 5.25 0.69
CA LEU A 81 -4.02 4.98 1.84
C LEU A 81 -4.79 4.15 2.86
N LEU A 82 -4.21 3.04 3.28
CA LEU A 82 -4.81 2.10 4.22
C LEU A 82 -3.82 1.73 5.33
N THR A 83 -4.34 1.10 6.38
CA THR A 83 -3.53 0.33 7.32
C THR A 83 -3.84 -1.15 7.19
N ASP A 84 -2.83 -1.99 7.32
CA ASP A 84 -3.05 -3.41 7.54
C ASP A 84 -3.54 -3.68 8.99
N PRO A 85 -3.92 -4.93 9.31
CA PRO A 85 -4.36 -5.29 10.67
C PRO A 85 -3.30 -5.06 11.76
N ASP A 86 -2.03 -5.04 11.37
CA ASP A 86 -0.88 -4.86 12.26
C ASP A 86 -0.51 -3.38 12.44
N GLY A 87 -1.24 -2.47 11.78
CA GLY A 87 -1.09 -1.03 11.89
C GLY A 87 -0.01 -0.41 11.01
N TYR A 88 0.53 -1.15 10.03
CA TYR A 88 1.43 -0.60 9.01
C TYR A 88 0.63 0.16 7.95
N VAL A 89 1.21 1.27 7.50
CA VAL A 89 0.59 2.09 6.44
C VAL A 89 1.01 1.57 5.06
N VAL A 90 0.04 1.36 4.19
CA VAL A 90 0.23 0.92 2.81
C VAL A 90 -0.45 1.92 1.86
N ALA A 91 0.27 2.30 0.81
CA ALA A 91 -0.29 3.04 -0.31
C ALA A 91 -0.68 2.07 -1.42
N VAL A 92 -1.89 2.16 -1.93
CA VAL A 92 -2.36 1.35 -3.06
C VAL A 92 -2.64 2.26 -4.24
N THR A 93 -2.15 1.90 -5.41
CA THR A 93 -2.44 2.61 -6.67
C THR A 93 -3.05 1.68 -7.69
N GLU A 94 -3.98 2.18 -8.50
CA GLU A 94 -4.48 1.50 -9.69
C GLU A 94 -4.23 2.43 -10.88
N VAL A 95 -3.49 1.94 -11.88
CA VAL A 95 -3.17 2.70 -13.09
C VAL A 95 -4.18 2.33 -14.17
N PHE A 96 -4.93 3.31 -14.66
CA PHE A 96 -5.86 3.08 -15.75
C PHE A 96 -5.11 3.05 -17.07
N ARG A 97 -5.32 2.00 -17.86
CA ARG A 97 -4.77 1.88 -19.21
C ARG A 97 -5.78 2.46 -20.21
N ILE A 98 -5.28 3.24 -21.16
CA ILE A 98 -6.03 3.71 -22.34
C ILE A 98 -5.82 2.69 -23.45
#